data_AF-A0A956H4Z3-F1
#
_entry.id   AF-A0A956H4Z3-F1
#
_cell.length_a   1.000
_cell.length_b   1.000
_cell.length_c   1.000
_cell.angle_alpha   90.00
_cell.angle_beta   90.00
_cell.angle_gamma   90.00
#
_symmetry.space_group_name_H-M   'P 1'
#
loop_
_entity.id
_entity.type
_entity.pdbx_description
1 polymer ?
#
loop_
_entity_poly.entity_id
_entity_poly.type
_entity_poly.pdbx_seq_one_letter_code
_entity_poly.pdbx_strand_id
1 'polypeptide(L)'
;MESFDIRVRVLSCERCGAPLQAPEAGGSLGCSYCGTTMMVEARRLEPVRPNHVLEEDARIAKLRLQLDGDLAQNPYSTVAPPPGCGALTHAGLEDVQVQLAQRFREAVALVRAEPTFEHQRLAWWCATQLNQGYGLTGKHLERRAVLERTIEELSDP
;
A
#
# COMPACT_ATOMS: atom_id res chain seq x y z
N MET A 1 -6.16 0.76 28.18
CA MET A 1 -5.29 1.68 27.43
C MET A 1 -4.42 0.80 26.56
N GLU A 2 -4.87 0.54 25.32
CA GLU A 2 -4.12 -0.32 24.40
C GLU A 2 -2.84 0.42 23.98
N SER A 3 -1.70 -0.17 24.32
CA SER A 3 -0.39 0.35 23.94
C SER A 3 -0.22 0.23 22.44
N PHE A 4 -0.03 1.34 21.73
CA PHE A 4 0.38 1.34 20.32
C PHE A 4 1.83 0.83 20.25
N ASP A 5 2.00 -0.46 20.02
CA ASP A 5 3.32 -1.03 19.78
C ASP A 5 3.70 -0.87 18.30
N ILE A 6 4.66 0.04 18.05
CA ILE A 6 5.23 0.31 16.73
C ILE A 6 6.05 -0.88 16.18
N ARG A 7 6.46 -1.81 17.06
CA ARG A 7 7.22 -3.01 16.69
C ARG A 7 6.37 -4.10 16.09
N VAL A 8 5.05 -4.03 16.26
CA VAL A 8 4.14 -4.99 15.63
C VAL A 8 4.17 -4.74 14.12
N ARG A 9 4.77 -5.65 13.35
CA ARG A 9 4.73 -5.64 11.89
C ARG A 9 3.66 -6.63 11.44
N VAL A 10 2.68 -6.16 10.69
CA VAL A 10 1.59 -6.97 10.16
C VAL A 10 1.59 -6.81 8.65
N LEU A 11 1.70 -7.91 7.92
CA LEU A 11 1.67 -7.91 6.46
C LEU A 11 0.48 -8.70 5.95
N SER A 12 -0.09 -8.25 4.83
CA SER A 12 -1.13 -9.01 4.14
C SER A 12 -0.53 -10.22 3.43
N CYS A 13 -1.22 -11.36 3.54
CA CYS A 13 -0.87 -12.58 2.83
C CYS A 13 -1.01 -12.39 1.31
N GLU A 14 0.03 -12.76 0.57
CA GLU A 14 0.10 -12.61 -0.90
C GLU A 14 -0.88 -13.51 -1.64
N ARG A 15 -1.39 -14.57 -0.98
CA ARG A 15 -2.39 -15.46 -1.57
C ARG A 15 -3.81 -15.12 -1.14
N CYS A 16 -4.08 -14.99 0.16
CA CYS A 16 -5.44 -14.83 0.67
C CYS A 16 -5.76 -13.44 1.24
N GLY A 17 -4.76 -12.57 1.40
CA GLY A 17 -4.94 -11.23 1.98
C GLY A 17 -5.05 -11.18 3.51
N ALA A 18 -5.05 -12.32 4.19
CA ALA A 18 -5.14 -12.37 5.66
C ALA A 18 -3.98 -11.61 6.34
N PRO A 19 -4.21 -10.96 7.49
CA PRO A 19 -3.18 -10.24 8.22
C PRO A 19 -2.26 -11.24 8.94
N LEU A 20 -0.95 -11.12 8.72
CA LEU A 20 0.06 -12.00 9.31
C LEU A 20 1.09 -11.16 10.07
N GLN A 21 1.36 -11.54 11.33
CA GLN A 21 2.47 -10.94 12.07
C GLN A 21 3.79 -11.39 11.45
N ALA A 22 4.61 -10.43 11.03
CA ALA A 22 5.90 -10.69 10.43
C ALA A 22 7.02 -10.28 11.40
N PRO A 23 8.11 -11.05 11.51
CA PRO A 23 9.26 -10.65 12.30
C PRO A 23 9.95 -9.42 11.69
N GLU A 24 10.51 -8.55 12.53
CA GLU A 24 11.30 -7.40 12.07
C GLU A 24 12.54 -7.84 11.27
N ALA A 25 13.18 -8.94 11.66
CA ALA A 25 14.33 -9.50 10.95
C ALA A 25 14.00 -10.08 9.56
N GLY A 26 12.72 -10.17 9.20
CA GLY A 26 12.28 -10.93 8.03
C GLY A 26 12.41 -12.43 8.24
N GLY A 27 12.21 -13.21 7.18
CA GLY A 27 12.22 -14.66 7.22
C GLY A 27 11.02 -15.30 6.54
N SER A 28 11.01 -16.63 6.57
CA SER A 28 9.95 -17.45 6.00
C SER A 28 8.74 -17.42 6.93
N LEU A 29 7.59 -16.99 6.42
CA LEU A 29 6.35 -16.83 7.18
C LEU A 29 5.26 -17.75 6.63
N GLY A 30 4.79 -18.68 7.45
CA GLY A 30 3.63 -19.53 7.14
C GLY A 30 2.31 -18.82 7.42
N CYS A 31 1.41 -18.80 6.45
CA CYS A 31 0.06 -18.28 6.62
C CYS A 31 -0.84 -19.30 7.32
N SER A 32 -1.27 -19.01 8.55
CA SER A 32 -2.20 -19.87 9.31
C SER A 32 -3.60 -20.00 8.68
N TYR A 33 -3.95 -19.11 7.75
CA TYR A 33 -5.27 -19.09 7.11
C TYR A 33 -5.35 -19.96 5.85
N CYS A 34 -4.31 -19.94 5.01
CA CYS A 34 -4.34 -20.65 3.71
C CYS A 34 -3.16 -21.60 3.49
N GLY A 35 -2.25 -21.73 4.47
CA GLY A 35 -1.10 -22.64 4.42
C GLY A 35 0.05 -22.19 3.50
N THR A 36 -0.06 -21.03 2.85
CA THR A 36 0.99 -20.54 1.95
C THR A 36 2.18 -20.03 2.77
N THR A 37 3.38 -20.31 2.30
CA THR A 37 4.61 -19.75 2.88
C THR A 37 5.07 -18.58 2.04
N MET A 38 5.38 -17.45 2.68
CA MET A 38 5.87 -16.24 2.04
C MET A 38 7.28 -15.94 2.53
N MET A 39 8.06 -15.29 1.67
CA MET A 39 9.40 -14.84 1.99
C MET A 39 9.36 -13.33 2.21
N VAL A 40 9.73 -12.88 3.42
CA VAL A 40 9.65 -11.48 3.82
C VAL A 40 11.03 -10.96 4.17
N GLU A 41 11.40 -9.80 3.64
CA GLU A 41 12.68 -9.16 3.93
C GLU A 41 12.70 -8.55 5.34
N ALA A 42 13.90 -8.24 5.84
CA ALA A 42 14.05 -7.46 7.06
C ALA A 42 13.35 -6.11 6.91
N ARG A 43 12.69 -5.65 7.97
CA ARG A 43 11.98 -4.37 7.98
C ARG A 43 13.00 -3.26 7.79
N ARG A 44 12.80 -2.45 6.75
CA ARG A 44 13.59 -1.23 6.51
C ARG A 44 13.22 -0.20 7.58
N LEU A 45 14.07 -0.06 8.59
CA LEU A 45 13.94 0.93 9.67
C LEU A 45 14.82 2.18 9.47
N GLU A 46 15.63 2.16 8.42
CA GLU A 46 16.49 3.29 8.09
C GLU A 46 15.62 4.49 7.70
N PRO A 47 15.82 5.66 8.31
CA PRO A 47 15.11 6.86 7.90
C PRO A 47 15.44 7.13 6.44
N VAL A 48 14.41 7.20 5.60
CA VAL A 48 14.54 7.68 4.21
C VAL A 48 15.08 9.11 4.31
N ARG A 49 16.37 9.28 4.04
CA ARG A 49 16.93 10.62 3.90
C ARG A 49 16.36 11.18 2.61
N PRO A 50 15.74 12.37 2.62
CA PRO A 50 15.31 13.00 1.38
C PRO A 50 16.54 13.14 0.49
N ASN A 51 16.56 12.39 -0.61
CA ASN A 51 17.70 12.34 -1.53
C ASN A 51 17.74 13.57 -2.46
N HIS A 52 16.84 14.52 -2.25
CA HIS A 52 16.68 15.69 -3.07
C HIS A 52 17.22 16.93 -2.34
N VAL A 53 18.52 17.18 -2.54
CA VAL A 53 19.05 18.54 -2.40
C VAL A 53 18.65 19.29 -3.68
N LEU A 54 17.44 19.83 -3.71
CA LEU A 54 17.07 20.81 -4.72
C LEU A 54 17.53 22.18 -4.23
N GLU A 55 18.21 22.92 -5.09
CA GLU A 55 18.44 24.35 -4.89
C GLU A 55 17.10 25.05 -4.66
N GLU A 56 17.10 26.11 -3.84
CA GLU A 56 15.86 26.75 -3.35
C GLU A 56 14.94 27.18 -4.50
N ASP A 57 15.49 27.70 -5.59
CA ASP A 57 14.72 28.09 -6.77
C ASP A 57 14.08 26.88 -7.49
N ALA A 58 14.79 25.76 -7.60
CA ALA A 58 14.27 24.52 -8.17
C ALA A 58 13.18 23.90 -7.28
N ARG A 59 13.33 24.03 -5.95
CA ARG A 59 12.32 23.62 -4.98
C ARG A 59 11.05 24.46 -5.13
N ILE A 60 11.17 25.79 -5.21
CA ILE A 60 10.03 26.70 -5.42
C ILE A 60 9.34 26.42 -6.76
N ALA A 61 10.09 26.17 -7.83
CA ALA A 61 9.53 25.80 -9.13
C ALA A 61 8.74 24.48 -9.06
N LYS A 62 9.29 23.45 -8.40
CA LYS A 62 8.59 22.17 -8.19
C LYS A 62 7.31 22.34 -7.37
N LEU A 63 7.34 23.17 -6.33
CA LEU A 63 6.15 23.48 -5.51
C LEU A 63 5.07 24.22 -6.31
N ARG A 64 5.46 25.16 -7.18
CA ARG A 64 4.50 25.83 -8.09
C ARG A 64 3.87 24.84 -9.07
N LEU A 65 4.66 23.94 -9.64
CA LEU A 65 4.15 22.85 -10.49
C LEU A 65 3.15 21.94 -9.75
N GLN A 66 3.32 21.73 -8.44
CA GLN A 66 2.36 20.97 -7.62
C GLN A 66 1.05 21.72 -7.35
N LEU A 67 1.08 23.06 -7.34
CA LEU A 67 -0.12 23.90 -7.20
C LEU A 67 -0.90 23.96 -8.52
N ASP A 68 -0.20 24.04 -9.64
CA ASP A 68 -0.80 24.17 -10.98
C ASP A 68 -1.13 22.80 -11.63
N GLY A 69 -0.58 21.71 -11.08
CA GLY A 69 -0.73 20.36 -11.61
C GLY A 69 -2.10 19.76 -11.31
N ASP A 70 -2.63 19.00 -12.27
CA ASP A 70 -3.84 18.20 -12.05
C ASP A 70 -3.57 17.12 -11.00
N LEU A 71 -4.20 17.24 -9.82
CA LEU A 71 -4.10 16.27 -8.74
C LEU A 71 -4.43 14.85 -9.21
N ALA A 72 -5.23 14.66 -10.26
CA ALA A 72 -5.52 13.33 -10.81
C ALA A 72 -4.29 12.65 -11.43
N GLN A 73 -3.28 13.42 -11.84
CA GLN A 73 -2.03 12.91 -12.42
C GLN A 73 -0.96 12.61 -11.37
N ASN A 74 -1.18 12.96 -10.10
CA ASN A 74 -0.25 12.64 -9.01
C ASN A 74 -0.25 11.11 -8.76
N PRO A 75 0.92 10.44 -8.62
CA PRO A 75 1.02 9.00 -8.32
C PRO A 75 0.26 8.59 -7.05
N TYR A 76 0.19 9.50 -6.09
CA TYR A 76 -0.50 9.31 -4.82
C TYR A 76 -1.95 9.79 -4.86
N SER A 77 -2.45 10.21 -6.03
CA SER A 77 -3.83 10.62 -6.20
C SER A 77 -4.76 9.44 -6.01
N THR A 78 -5.71 9.63 -5.11
CA THR A 78 -6.77 8.65 -4.83
C THR A 78 -8.12 9.08 -5.41
N VAL A 79 -8.13 10.21 -6.14
CA VAL A 79 -9.36 10.85 -6.65
C VAL A 79 -9.92 10.09 -7.85
N ALA A 80 -9.06 9.78 -8.83
CA ALA A 80 -9.45 9.04 -10.03
C ALA A 80 -9.00 7.57 -9.93
N PRO A 81 -9.89 6.60 -10.16
CA PRO A 81 -9.51 5.19 -10.18
C PRO A 81 -8.51 4.93 -11.33
N PRO A 82 -7.50 4.07 -11.10
CA PRO A 82 -6.66 3.56 -12.17
C PRO A 82 -7.47 2.83 -13.27
N PRO A 83 -6.90 2.66 -14.47
CA PRO A 83 -7.54 1.88 -15.53
C PRO A 83 -7.99 0.49 -15.06
N GLY A 84 -9.24 0.14 -15.40
CA GLY A 84 -9.84 -1.13 -14.99
C GLY A 84 -10.40 -1.17 -13.55
N CYS A 85 -10.22 -0.11 -12.75
CA CYS A 85 -10.72 -0.05 -11.38
C CYS A 85 -12.00 0.79 -11.21
N GLY A 86 -12.60 1.29 -12.30
CA GLY A 86 -13.81 2.12 -12.24
C GLY A 86 -14.97 1.46 -11.48
N ALA A 87 -15.18 0.15 -11.66
CA ALA A 87 -16.22 -0.61 -10.98
C ALA A 87 -15.97 -0.81 -9.46
N LEU A 88 -14.76 -0.52 -8.98
CA LEU A 88 -14.33 -0.74 -7.59
C LEU A 88 -14.40 0.54 -6.73
N THR A 89 -15.00 1.62 -7.25
CA THR A 89 -15.03 2.94 -6.60
C THR A 89 -16.10 3.08 -5.49
N HIS A 90 -16.89 2.03 -5.23
CA HIS A 90 -17.96 2.08 -4.24
C HIS A 90 -17.59 1.32 -2.95
N ALA A 91 -17.18 2.06 -1.93
CA ALA A 91 -17.01 1.54 -0.57
C ALA A 91 -18.39 1.32 0.08
N GLY A 92 -18.87 0.07 0.10
CA GLY A 92 -20.12 -0.24 0.80
C GLY A 92 -20.68 -1.65 0.63
N LEU A 93 -20.25 -2.39 -0.39
CA LEU A 93 -20.66 -3.78 -0.58
C LEU A 93 -19.51 -4.72 -0.22
N GLU A 94 -19.76 -5.72 0.61
CA GLU A 94 -18.75 -6.72 1.01
C GLU A 94 -18.09 -7.39 -0.22
N ASP A 95 -18.87 -7.63 -1.28
CA ASP A 95 -18.38 -8.16 -2.55
C ASP A 95 -17.34 -7.26 -3.23
N VAL A 96 -17.46 -5.93 -3.07
CA VAL A 96 -16.49 -4.97 -3.62
C VAL A 96 -15.19 -5.04 -2.83
N GLN A 97 -15.25 -5.23 -1.51
CA GLN A 97 -14.03 -5.39 -0.70
C GLN A 97 -13.24 -6.64 -1.08
N VAL A 98 -13.92 -7.75 -1.37
CA VAL A 98 -13.26 -8.99 -1.82
C VAL A 98 -12.57 -8.78 -3.17
N GLN A 99 -13.25 -8.16 -4.13
CA GLN A 99 -12.68 -7.85 -5.44
C GLN A 99 -11.51 -6.87 -5.34
N LEU A 100 -11.63 -5.86 -4.48
CA LEU A 100 -10.58 -4.89 -4.23
C LEU A 100 -9.36 -5.51 -3.55
N ALA A 101 -9.57 -6.44 -2.61
CA ALA A 101 -8.49 -7.19 -1.97
C ALA A 101 -7.77 -8.11 -2.95
N GLN A 102 -8.51 -8.74 -3.88
CA GLN A 102 -7.92 -9.48 -4.99
C GLN A 102 -7.10 -8.56 -5.89
N ARG A 103 -7.67 -7.41 -6.29
CA ARG A 103 -6.98 -6.45 -7.15
C ARG A 103 -5.71 -5.88 -6.52
N PHE A 104 -5.72 -5.66 -5.21
CA PHE A 104 -4.54 -5.25 -4.46
C PHE A 104 -3.41 -6.29 -4.54
N ARG A 105 -3.72 -7.59 -4.38
CA ARG A 105 -2.70 -8.66 -4.49
C ARG A 105 -2.10 -8.72 -5.89
N GLU A 106 -2.92 -8.57 -6.92
CA GLU A 106 -2.46 -8.47 -8.31
C GLU A 106 -1.54 -7.26 -8.50
N ALA A 107 -1.92 -6.10 -7.95
CA ALA A 107 -1.11 -4.88 -8.03
C ALA A 107 0.26 -5.05 -7.36
N VAL A 108 0.31 -5.68 -6.17
CA VAL A 108 1.57 -5.99 -5.48
C VAL A 108 2.44 -6.94 -6.32
N ALA A 109 1.85 -7.97 -6.92
CA ALA A 109 2.57 -8.86 -7.82
C ALA A 109 3.14 -8.12 -9.04
N LEU A 110 2.39 -7.17 -9.61
CA LEU A 110 2.87 -6.32 -10.71
C LEU A 110 4.02 -5.42 -10.29
N VAL A 111 3.95 -4.77 -9.11
CA VAL A 111 5.03 -3.91 -8.60
C VAL A 111 6.33 -4.70 -8.40
N ARG A 112 6.25 -5.91 -7.83
CA ARG A 112 7.42 -6.78 -7.65
C ARG A 112 8.03 -7.27 -8.96
N ALA A 113 7.19 -7.51 -9.97
CA ALA A 113 7.66 -7.88 -11.29
C ALA A 113 8.34 -6.69 -11.99
N GLU A 114 7.73 -5.51 -11.93
CA GLU A 114 8.25 -4.28 -12.50
C GLU A 114 7.64 -3.03 -11.81
N PRO A 115 8.41 -2.21 -11.08
CA PRO A 115 7.87 -1.11 -10.28
C PRO A 115 7.59 0.15 -11.12
N THR A 116 6.79 0.02 -12.19
CA THR A 116 6.36 1.17 -12.99
C THR A 116 5.45 2.10 -12.20
N PHE A 117 5.36 3.37 -12.64
CA PHE A 117 4.45 4.36 -12.05
C PHE A 117 3.01 3.84 -11.95
N GLU A 118 2.48 3.22 -13.01
CA GLU A 118 1.09 2.73 -13.03
C GLU A 118 0.87 1.55 -12.08
N HIS A 119 1.84 0.64 -11.94
CA HIS A 119 1.75 -0.46 -11.00
C HIS A 119 1.75 0.04 -9.54
N GLN A 120 2.63 0.98 -9.24
CA GLN A 120 2.73 1.60 -7.92
C GLN A 120 1.47 2.41 -7.58
N ARG A 121 0.96 3.21 -8.52
CA ARG A 121 -0.31 3.94 -8.40
C ARG A 121 -1.49 3.00 -8.17
N LEU A 122 -1.56 1.88 -8.89
CA LEU A 122 -2.61 0.87 -8.71
C LEU A 122 -2.57 0.27 -7.29
N ALA A 123 -1.39 -0.13 -6.82
CA ALA A 123 -1.23 -0.70 -5.48
C ALA A 123 -1.62 0.32 -4.40
N TRP A 124 -1.16 1.56 -4.51
CA TRP A 124 -1.50 2.65 -3.60
C TRP A 124 -3.01 2.95 -3.57
N TRP A 125 -3.64 3.01 -4.75
CA TRP A 125 -5.07 3.27 -4.87
C TRP A 125 -5.88 2.16 -4.19
N CYS A 126 -5.61 0.89 -4.51
CA CYS A 126 -6.30 -0.24 -3.88
C CYS A 126 -6.10 -0.26 -2.36
N ALA A 127 -4.89 0.01 -1.89
CA ALA A 127 -4.58 0.08 -0.47
C ALA A 127 -5.37 1.16 0.26
N THR A 128 -5.53 2.34 -0.37
CA THR A 128 -6.31 3.44 0.19
C THR A 128 -7.79 3.08 0.32
N GLN A 129 -8.36 2.48 -0.73
CA GLN A 129 -9.77 2.06 -0.71
C GLN A 129 -10.02 0.96 0.34
N LEU A 130 -9.10 -0.02 0.46
CA LEU A 130 -9.17 -1.07 1.49
C LEU A 130 -9.04 -0.50 2.89
N ASN A 131 -8.13 0.45 3.09
CA ASN A 131 -7.94 1.15 4.36
C ASN A 131 -9.22 1.84 4.83
N GLN A 132 -9.95 2.49 3.92
CA GLN A 132 -11.25 3.10 4.22
C GLN A 132 -12.30 2.02 4.54
N GLY A 133 -12.45 1.01 3.68
CA GLY A 133 -13.44 -0.06 3.86
C GLY A 133 -13.24 -0.89 5.14
N TYR A 134 -12.01 -1.24 5.47
CA TYR A 134 -11.67 -1.93 6.72
C TYR A 134 -11.83 -1.03 7.95
N GLY A 135 -11.57 0.28 7.81
CA GLY A 135 -11.87 1.24 8.86
C GLY A 135 -13.36 1.28 9.22
N LEU A 136 -14.24 1.30 8.22
CA LEU A 136 -15.70 1.31 8.41
C LEU A 136 -16.25 0.01 9.02
N THR A 137 -15.56 -1.12 8.79
CA THR A 137 -15.99 -2.45 9.25
C THR A 137 -15.27 -2.93 10.51
N GLY A 138 -14.42 -2.11 11.12
CA GLY A 138 -13.66 -2.46 12.34
C GLY A 138 -12.53 -3.48 12.12
N LYS A 139 -12.16 -3.77 10.88
CA LYS A 139 -11.11 -4.73 10.49
C LYS A 139 -9.71 -4.12 10.63
N HIS A 140 -9.32 -3.77 11.85
CA HIS A 140 -8.11 -2.99 12.13
C HIS A 140 -6.80 -3.71 11.75
N LEU A 141 -6.75 -5.04 11.87
CA LEU A 141 -5.55 -5.81 11.52
C LEU A 141 -5.36 -5.88 10.01
N GLU A 142 -6.42 -6.11 9.25
CA GLU A 142 -6.43 -6.10 7.78
C GLU A 142 -6.07 -4.72 7.25
N ARG A 143 -6.62 -3.67 7.87
CA ARG A 143 -6.27 -2.27 7.58
C ARG A 143 -4.76 -2.03 7.74
N ARG A 144 -4.17 -2.44 8.86
CA ARG A 144 -2.73 -2.33 9.11
C ARG A 144 -1.92 -3.15 8.11
N ALA A 145 -2.34 -4.39 7.87
CA ALA A 145 -1.67 -5.33 6.98
C ALA A 145 -1.56 -4.85 5.53
N VAL A 146 -2.59 -4.18 5.03
CA VAL A 146 -2.58 -3.60 3.68
C VAL A 146 -1.66 -2.39 3.60
N LEU A 147 -1.72 -1.48 4.58
CA LEU A 147 -0.88 -0.28 4.60
C LEU A 147 0.61 -0.64 4.74
N GLU A 148 0.96 -1.51 5.69
CA GLU A 148 2.36 -1.94 5.88
C GLU A 148 2.90 -2.67 4.66
N ARG A 149 2.10 -3.58 4.06
CA ARG A 149 2.47 -4.21 2.79
C ARG A 149 2.75 -3.15 1.73
N THR A 150 1.86 -2.19 1.56
CA THR A 150 2.01 -1.14 0.54
C THR A 150 3.31 -0.36 0.74
N ILE A 151 3.65 0.01 1.98
CA ILE A 151 4.89 0.71 2.30
C ILE A 151 6.14 -0.12 1.94
N GLU A 152 6.09 -1.45 2.07
CA GLU A 152 7.23 -2.31 1.72
C GLU A 152 7.44 -2.47 0.22
N GLU A 153 6.36 -2.44 -0.56
CA GLU A 153 6.40 -2.68 -2.01
C GLU A 153 6.64 -1.40 -2.82
N LEU A 154 6.12 -0.26 -2.35
CA LEU A 154 6.30 1.00 -3.06
C LEU A 154 7.76 1.48 -2.96
N SER A 155 8.29 1.92 -4.09
CA SER A 155 9.56 2.62 -4.15
C SER A 155 9.26 4.12 -4.16
N ASP A 156 10.01 4.93 -3.42
CA ASP A 156 9.93 6.39 -3.56
C ASP A 156 10.44 6.74 -4.98
N PRO A 157 9.63 7.33 -5.88
CA PRO A 157 10.03 7.65 -7.25
C PRO A 157 11.06 8.80 -7.33
#